data_AF-A0A958AIV6-F1
#
_entry.id   AF-A0A958AIV6-F1
#
_cell.length_a   1.000
_cell.length_b   1.000
_cell.length_c   1.000
_cell.angle_alpha   90.00
_cell.angle_beta   90.00
_cell.angle_gamma   90.00
#
_symmetry.space_group_name_H-M   'P 1'
#
loop_
_entity.id
_entity.type
_entity.pdbx_description
1 polymer ?
#
loop_
_entity_poly.entity_id
_entity_poly.type
_entity_poly.pdbx_seq_one_letter_code
_entity_poly.pdbx_strand_id
1 'polypeptide(L)'
;MYIGSQFGAQTDEEMQVLAQLGIHHVDQTPTEPWRNWSTAMLVEMKERWAQHGINLEMIHIPLSARGAFKDEAGAIFRRPSDERDRQIDWMKETVRMAG
;
A
#
# COMPACT_ATOMS: atom_id res chain seq x y z
N MET A 1 4.21 -22.22 10.13
CA MET A 1 5.22 -21.19 9.76
C MET A 1 4.45 -20.03 9.18
N TYR A 2 4.74 -18.80 9.60
CA TYR A 2 4.08 -17.60 9.10
C TYR A 2 5.01 -16.97 8.05
N ILE A 3 4.59 -16.98 6.78
CA ILE A 3 5.39 -16.51 5.65
C ILE A 3 4.66 -15.35 4.99
N GLY A 4 5.32 -14.20 5.00
CA GLY A 4 4.89 -12.99 4.32
C GLY A 4 5.72 -12.71 3.07
N SER A 5 5.16 -11.94 2.14
CA SER A 5 5.88 -11.46 0.97
C SER A 5 5.52 -10.02 0.60
N GLN A 6 6.45 -9.34 -0.05
CA GLN A 6 6.29 -7.96 -0.56
C GLN A 6 6.27 -7.91 -2.09
N PHE A 7 5.94 -9.03 -2.75
CA PHE A 7 5.90 -9.10 -4.20
C PHE A 7 4.57 -8.61 -4.74
N GLY A 8 4.63 -7.65 -5.67
CA GLY A 8 3.46 -7.21 -6.40
C GLY A 8 3.03 -8.24 -7.43
N ALA A 9 2.16 -9.17 -7.06
CA ALA A 9 1.37 -9.91 -8.04
C ALA A 9 0.42 -8.93 -8.73
N GLN A 10 0.47 -8.88 -10.05
CA GLN A 10 -0.37 -8.05 -10.91
C GLN A 10 -1.59 -8.84 -11.40
N THR A 11 -1.45 -10.16 -11.55
CA THR A 11 -2.51 -11.04 -12.09
C THR A 11 -2.98 -12.08 -11.08
N ASP A 12 -4.18 -12.63 -11.34
CA ASP A 12 -4.78 -13.66 -10.50
C ASP A 12 -3.99 -14.97 -10.57
N GLU A 13 -3.35 -15.28 -11.71
CA GLU A 13 -2.46 -16.44 -11.84
C GLU A 13 -1.24 -16.31 -10.92
N GLU A 14 -0.64 -15.12 -10.83
CA GLU A 14 0.49 -14.88 -9.94
C GLU A 14 0.09 -15.03 -8.47
N MET A 15 -1.10 -14.54 -8.08
CA MET A 15 -1.65 -14.74 -6.74
C MET A 15 -1.89 -16.23 -6.44
N GLN A 16 -2.41 -16.99 -7.40
CA GLN A 16 -2.60 -18.43 -7.26
C GLN A 16 -1.26 -19.17 -7.07
N VAL A 17 -0.22 -18.81 -7.82
CA VAL A 17 1.12 -19.38 -7.67
C VAL A 17 1.69 -19.07 -6.28
N LEU A 18 1.54 -17.84 -5.78
CA LEU A 18 1.98 -17.48 -4.43
C LEU A 18 1.32 -18.37 -3.37
N ALA A 19 0.00 -18.57 -3.47
CA ALA A 19 -0.73 -19.44 -2.55
C ALA A 19 -0.23 -20.90 -2.61
N GLN A 20 0.05 -21.43 -3.80
CA GLN A 20 0.60 -22.79 -3.98
C GLN A 20 2.01 -22.94 -3.40
N LEU A 21 2.80 -21.86 -3.36
CA LEU A 21 4.12 -21.83 -2.73
C LEU A 21 4.05 -21.64 -1.20
N GLY A 22 2.85 -21.58 -0.62
CA GLY A 22 2.61 -21.44 0.81
C GLY A 22 2.68 -20.00 1.33
N ILE A 23 2.60 -19.01 0.44
CA ILE A 23 2.53 -17.58 0.81
C ILE A 23 1.07 -17.22 1.00
N HIS A 24 0.67 -16.96 2.25
CA HIS A 24 -0.71 -16.61 2.62
C HIS A 24 -0.85 -15.21 3.22
N HIS A 25 0.26 -14.46 3.25
CA HIS A 25 0.33 -13.12 3.83
C HIS A 25 1.13 -12.24 2.89
N VAL A 26 0.60 -11.08 2.53
CA VAL A 26 1.29 -10.13 1.66
C VAL A 26 1.17 -8.72 2.18
N ASP A 27 2.18 -7.91 1.88
CA ASP A 27 2.00 -6.48 1.76
C ASP A 27 1.88 -6.11 0.28
N GLN A 28 0.92 -5.22 -0.03
CA GLN A 28 0.77 -4.70 -1.37
C GLN A 28 0.07 -3.36 -1.32
N THR A 29 0.50 -2.45 -2.18
CA THR A 29 0.01 -1.07 -2.21
C THR A 29 -0.66 -0.80 -3.56
N PRO A 30 -1.75 0.00 -3.62
CA PRO A 30 -2.36 0.35 -4.89
C PRO A 30 -1.34 1.01 -5.83
N THR A 31 -1.49 0.77 -7.13
CA THR A 31 -0.59 1.34 -8.15
C THR A 31 -0.97 2.77 -8.52
N GLU A 32 -2.21 3.16 -8.21
CA GLU A 32 -2.71 4.51 -8.41
C GLU A 32 -1.92 5.51 -7.56
N PRO A 33 -1.80 6.76 -8.03
CA PRO A 33 -1.21 7.84 -7.23
C PRO A 33 -1.87 7.91 -5.86
N TRP A 34 -1.06 8.13 -4.82
CA TRP A 34 -1.53 8.09 -3.44
C TRP A 34 -2.75 8.98 -3.17
N ARG A 35 -2.76 10.14 -3.80
CA ARG A 35 -3.86 11.12 -3.68
C ARG A 35 -5.20 10.63 -4.20
N ASN A 36 -5.21 9.55 -4.99
CA ASN A 36 -6.40 8.97 -5.58
C ASN A 36 -6.91 7.75 -4.79
N TRP A 37 -6.20 7.32 -3.74
CA TRP A 37 -6.66 6.18 -2.95
C TRP A 37 -7.98 6.49 -2.26
N SER A 38 -8.82 5.47 -2.15
CA SER A 38 -10.08 5.52 -1.43
C SER A 38 -10.26 4.24 -0.62
N THR A 39 -11.10 4.28 0.42
CA THR A 39 -11.47 3.09 1.19
C THR A 39 -12.01 1.98 0.28
N ALA A 40 -12.82 2.31 -0.72
CA ALA A 40 -13.38 1.32 -1.65
C ALA A 40 -12.28 0.57 -2.43
N MET A 41 -11.27 1.30 -2.93
CA MET A 41 -10.13 0.67 -3.63
C MET A 41 -9.30 -0.23 -2.70
N LEU A 42 -9.07 0.20 -1.46
CA LEU A 42 -8.33 -0.60 -0.49
C LEU A 42 -9.10 -1.88 -0.10
N VAL A 43 -10.43 -1.77 0.05
CA VAL A 43 -11.31 -2.92 0.30
C VAL A 43 -11.32 -3.86 -0.89
N GLU A 44 -11.49 -3.36 -2.11
CA GLU A 44 -11.47 -4.17 -3.34
C GLU A 44 -10.15 -4.93 -3.49
N MET A 45 -9.02 -4.25 -3.24
CA MET A 45 -7.69 -4.88 -3.27
C MET A 45 -7.59 -5.99 -2.23
N LYS A 46 -8.04 -5.74 -1.00
CA LYS A 46 -8.06 -6.75 0.08
C LYS A 46 -8.93 -7.96 -0.29
N GLU A 47 -10.13 -7.73 -0.83
CA GLU A 47 -11.06 -8.77 -1.25
C GLU A 47 -10.48 -9.61 -2.40
N ARG A 48 -9.81 -8.98 -3.37
CA ARG A 48 -9.15 -9.68 -4.48
C ARG A 48 -8.08 -10.65 -3.98
N TRP A 49 -7.22 -10.24 -3.05
CA TRP A 49 -6.24 -11.16 -2.43
C TRP A 49 -6.92 -12.29 -1.65
N ALA A 50 -7.99 -11.98 -0.92
CA ALA A 50 -8.72 -12.97 -0.12
C ALA A 50 -9.35 -14.08 -0.97
N GLN A 51 -9.77 -13.80 -2.22
CA GLN A 51 -10.27 -14.80 -3.16
C GLN A 51 -9.26 -15.90 -3.47
N HIS A 52 -7.96 -15.62 -3.35
CA HIS A 52 -6.87 -16.57 -3.55
C HIS A 52 -6.36 -17.22 -2.25
N GLY A 53 -7.05 -17.00 -1.12
CA GLY A 53 -6.62 -17.50 0.18
C GLY A 53 -5.37 -16.79 0.73
N ILE A 54 -5.16 -15.54 0.32
CA ILE A 54 -4.05 -14.69 0.76
C ILE A 54 -4.60 -13.50 1.54
N ASN A 55 -4.00 -13.21 2.69
CA ASN A 55 -4.33 -12.04 3.50
C ASN A 55 -3.47 -10.86 3.06
N LEU A 56 -4.12 -9.76 2.65
CA LEU A 56 -3.47 -8.47 2.56
C LEU A 56 -3.37 -7.86 3.96
N GLU A 57 -2.16 -7.78 4.51
CA GLU A 57 -1.95 -7.39 5.90
C GLU A 57 -1.51 -5.94 6.05
N MET A 58 -0.79 -5.42 5.05
CA MET A 58 -0.19 -4.09 5.10
C MET A 58 -0.20 -3.45 3.72
N ILE A 59 -0.26 -2.12 3.73
CA ILE A 59 0.04 -1.28 2.58
C ILE A 59 1.21 -0.37 2.96
N HIS A 60 1.99 0.05 1.98
CA HIS A 60 3.05 1.02 2.20
C HIS A 60 2.45 2.41 2.09
N ILE A 61 2.74 3.26 3.06
CA ILE A 61 2.53 4.69 2.90
C ILE A 61 3.55 5.25 1.89
N PRO A 62 3.26 6.33 1.15
CA PRO A 62 4.15 6.90 0.12
C PRO A 62 5.30 7.69 0.74
N LEU A 63 6.11 7.01 1.54
CA LEU A 63 7.37 7.48 2.08
C LEU A 63 8.41 6.43 1.74
N SER A 64 8.77 6.39 0.46
CA SER A 64 9.76 5.46 -0.05
C SER A 64 11.17 5.87 0.38
N ALA A 65 12.13 4.96 0.21
CA ALA A 65 13.55 5.28 0.39
C ALA A 65 14.12 6.23 -0.68
N ARG A 66 13.28 6.78 -1.58
CA ARG A 66 13.70 7.79 -2.55
C ARG A 66 13.98 9.12 -1.83
N GLY A 67 14.93 9.89 -2.36
CA GLY A 67 15.24 11.20 -1.79
C GLY A 67 13.99 12.10 -1.74
N ALA A 68 13.90 12.95 -0.71
CA ALA A 68 12.72 13.77 -0.41
C ALA A 68 12.21 14.61 -1.60
N PHE A 69 13.05 14.92 -2.59
CA PHE A 69 12.70 15.67 -3.79
C PHE A 69 11.97 14.85 -4.88
N LYS A 70 12.03 13.52 -4.80
CA LYS A 70 11.47 12.59 -5.77
C LYS A 70 10.24 11.83 -5.24
N ASP A 71 9.99 11.93 -3.94
CA ASP A 71 8.89 11.24 -3.29
C ASP A 71 7.59 12.09 -3.33
N GLU A 72 6.46 11.42 -3.53
CA GLU A 72 5.13 12.03 -3.62
C GLU A 72 4.75 12.73 -2.30
N ALA A 73 5.05 12.12 -1.15
CA ALA A 73 4.88 12.74 0.17
C ALA A 73 6.20 13.33 0.71
N GLY A 74 7.12 13.68 -0.18
CA GLY A 74 8.46 14.10 0.18
C GLY A 74 8.55 15.45 0.91
N ALA A 75 7.49 16.28 0.92
CA ALA A 75 7.50 17.52 1.70
C ALA A 75 7.47 17.26 3.21
N ILE A 76 6.99 16.08 3.64
CA ILE A 76 6.99 15.63 5.04
C ILE A 76 8.41 15.62 5.64
N PHE A 77 9.41 15.24 4.84
CA PHE A 77 10.81 15.19 5.26
C PHE A 77 11.56 16.54 5.14
N ARG A 78 10.91 17.59 4.64
CA ARG A 78 11.53 18.89 4.39
C ARG A 78 11.20 19.89 5.50
N ARG A 79 11.69 21.12 5.35
CA ARG A 79 11.39 22.24 6.26
C ARG A 79 9.87 22.48 6.33
N PRO A 80 9.37 23.02 7.46
CA PRO A 80 7.97 23.41 7.59
C PRO A 80 7.46 24.25 6.41
N SER A 81 6.27 23.90 5.91
CA SER A 81 5.59 24.58 4.80
C SER A 81 4.13 24.13 4.75
N ASP A 82 3.26 24.92 4.12
CA ASP A 82 1.85 24.55 3.93
C ASP A 82 1.69 23.20 3.20
N GLU A 83 2.61 22.91 2.25
CA GLU A 83 2.60 21.63 1.53
C GLU A 83 2.95 20.45 2.43
N ARG A 84 3.90 20.62 3.36
CA ARG A 84 4.19 19.61 4.38
C ARG A 84 2.94 19.31 5.20
N ASP A 85 2.24 20.34 5.65
CA ASP A 85 1.08 20.16 6.53
C ASP A 85 -0.09 19.50 5.78
N ARG A 86 -0.35 19.89 4.53
CA ARG A 86 -1.31 19.20 3.64
C ARG A 86 -0.97 17.72 3.43
N GLN A 87 0.30 17.39 3.22
CA GLN A 87 0.72 15.99 3.06
C GLN A 87 0.56 15.18 4.34
N ILE A 88 0.82 15.80 5.52
CA ILE A 88 0.55 15.16 6.81
C ILE A 88 -0.95 14.88 6.99
N ASP A 89 -1.82 15.82 6.62
CA ASP A 89 -3.26 15.61 6.71
C ASP A 89 -3.75 14.50 5.76
N TRP A 90 -3.20 14.42 4.54
CA TRP A 90 -3.46 13.31 3.63
C TRP A 90 -2.96 11.96 4.18
N MET A 91 -1.85 11.96 4.93
CA MET A 91 -1.33 10.77 5.61
C MET A 91 -2.26 10.28 6.71
N LYS A 92 -2.82 11.20 7.51
CA LYS A 92 -3.85 10.84 8.51
C LYS A 92 -5.06 10.21 7.83
N GLU A 93 -5.50 10.77 6.71
CA GLU A 93 -6.61 10.24 5.94
C GLU A 93 -6.30 8.84 5.39
N THR A 94 -5.07 8.60 4.94
CA THR A 94 -4.62 7.28 4.47
C THR A 94 -4.68 6.22 5.55
N VAL A 95 -4.22 6.55 6.76
CA VAL A 95 -4.34 5.67 7.92
C VAL A 95 -5.81 5.42 8.26
N ARG A 96 -6.66 6.44 8.15
CA ARG A 96 -8.12 6.31 8.36
C ARG A 96 -8.80 5.43 7.30
N MET A 97 -8.35 5.48 6.05
CA MET A 97 -8.89 4.66 4.97
C MET A 97 -8.50 3.17 5.10
N ALA A 98 -7.33 2.89 5.70
CA ALA A 98 -6.79 1.54 5.85
C ALA A 98 -7.23 0.81 7.13
N GLY A 99 -7.69 1.55 8.15
CA GLY A 99 -8.20 1.01 9.43
C GLY A 99 -9.70 0.75 9.40
#